data_AF-A0A8T0US68-F1
#
_entry.id   AF-A0A8T0US68-F1
#
_cell.length_a   1.000
_cell.length_b   1.000
_cell.length_c   1.000
_cell.angle_alpha   90.00
_cell.angle_beta   90.00
_cell.angle_gamma   90.00
#
_symmetry.space_group_name_H-M   'P 1'
#
loop_
_entity.id
_entity.type
_entity.pdbx_description
1 polymer ?
#
loop_
_entity_poly.entity_id
_entity_poly.type
_entity_poly.pdbx_seq_one_letter_code
_entity_poly.pdbx_strand_id
1 'polypeptide(L)'
;MAVRATVSRFPATLEALESCAVQWGVAVTPFAAADERGQPPTSGSGGDRVPRCEHCWAYFSSHCDLERWGWSCALCGTLNGFDDDTARRFQHPDACPELNSSFVDLEIPVDEAEGGGDGVRARPVYVAAVDLACSEEFLELIKSALLAALEALIPGSLFGLMTFSHKIGLYDVQGPIPVVKNVFIPPDIEEDGLPVALEDAMPLLAFLAPVDTCKDRITAALETLRPTSSWERGAASGQEEDTVLLGGRGFGTAMSALIDYLSSEYGSTFALARVFAFLSGAPDYGAGLLDTRRYGEQYASKGVDADLALLPEQIPFYRDLAAVAVQAGVCIDIFAVTDEYTDLASLKFLSIESGGSLFLYANTDDSTLPQDIYRLLSRPYAFGCVLRLRTSSDFEPGNSYGHFFPDPQYEKVQHIICCDSFATYAYDFDFVHNDGFSRHTDPAVIQIAFQYSVIEPVEETSGDESQSSASYKFCLKRRLRLRTLQYRPARNISEIYDSVDPEVVLHILVHKVTMFFPYTYSQALFFV
;
A
#
# COMPACT_ATOMS: atom_id res chain seq x y z
N MET A 1 -11.45 -0.71 11.53
CA MET A 1 -10.56 0.42 11.80
C MET A 1 -10.26 0.36 13.28
N ALA A 2 -9.00 0.14 13.66
CA ALA A 2 -8.58 0.17 15.06
C ALA A 2 -7.93 1.53 15.35
N VAL A 3 -8.20 2.08 16.54
CA VAL A 3 -7.64 3.38 16.96
C VAL A 3 -7.20 3.24 18.40
N ARG A 4 -5.91 3.46 18.64
CA ARG A 4 -5.32 3.40 19.98
C ARG A 4 -4.69 4.75 20.29
N ALA A 5 -5.14 5.40 21.36
CA ALA A 5 -4.52 6.63 21.85
C ALA A 5 -3.33 6.30 22.75
N THR A 6 -2.33 7.18 22.80
CA THR A 6 -1.22 7.05 23.75
C THR A 6 -1.68 7.11 25.19
N VAL A 7 -2.75 7.85 25.46
CA VAL A 7 -3.41 7.95 26.75
C VAL A 7 -4.92 7.88 26.54
N SER A 8 -5.61 7.00 27.27
CA SER A 8 -7.08 6.94 27.22
C SER A 8 -7.76 8.06 28.02
N ARG A 9 -6.99 8.77 28.85
CA ARG A 9 -7.39 10.01 29.54
C ARG A 9 -6.48 11.14 29.07
N PHE A 10 -7.06 12.06 28.29
CA PHE A 10 -6.29 13.11 27.66
C PHE A 10 -5.76 14.12 28.67
N PRO A 11 -4.57 14.72 28.47
CA PRO A 11 -4.13 15.83 29.31
C PRO A 11 -5.19 16.93 29.29
N ALA A 12 -5.51 17.54 30.43
CA ALA A 12 -6.54 18.58 30.49
C ALA A 12 -6.05 19.94 29.98
N THR A 13 -4.77 20.24 30.16
CA THR A 13 -4.13 21.52 29.84
C THR A 13 -2.74 21.30 29.26
N LEU A 14 -2.20 22.33 28.59
CA LEU A 14 -0.83 22.29 28.08
C LEU A 14 0.19 22.10 29.20
N GLU A 15 0.03 22.79 30.33
CA GLU A 15 0.90 22.63 31.50
C GLU A 15 0.95 21.19 32.02
N ALA A 16 -0.19 20.49 32.00
CA ALA A 16 -0.26 19.10 32.42
C ALA A 16 0.46 18.16 31.44
N LEU A 17 0.35 18.44 30.13
CA LEU A 17 1.05 17.71 29.07
C LEU A 17 2.57 17.90 29.17
N GLU A 18 3.04 19.14 29.33
CA GLU A 18 4.47 19.44 29.50
C GLU A 18 5.03 18.81 30.78
N SER A 19 4.27 18.83 31.86
CA SER A 19 4.67 18.25 33.15
C SER A 19 4.74 16.72 33.14
N CYS A 20 3.86 16.05 32.38
CA CYS A 20 3.86 14.60 32.30
C CYS A 20 4.86 14.06 31.26
N ALA A 21 5.29 14.88 30.30
CA ALA A 21 6.25 14.51 29.26
C ALA A 21 5.88 13.24 28.45
N VAL A 22 4.59 12.87 28.45
CA VAL A 22 4.06 11.77 27.63
C VAL A 22 3.78 12.29 26.23
N GLN A 23 4.11 11.49 25.20
CA GLN A 23 3.69 11.80 23.83
C GLN A 23 2.17 11.71 23.72
N TRP A 24 1.52 12.79 23.30
CA TRP A 24 0.07 12.82 23.13
C TRP A 24 -0.29 12.66 21.66
N GLY A 25 -1.04 11.60 21.35
CA GLY A 25 -1.35 11.23 19.98
C GLY A 25 -2.18 9.95 19.87
N VAL A 26 -2.38 9.49 18.64
CA VAL A 26 -3.09 8.25 18.31
C VAL A 26 -2.39 7.47 17.21
N ALA A 27 -2.48 6.15 17.26
CA ALA A 27 -2.23 5.24 16.16
C ALA A 27 -3.56 4.78 15.55
N VAL A 28 -3.65 4.82 14.22
CA VAL A 28 -4.85 4.53 13.43
C VAL A 28 -4.52 3.44 12.42
N THR A 29 -5.20 2.30 12.52
CA THR A 29 -5.15 1.22 11.53
C THR A 29 -6.47 1.25 10.74
N PRO A 30 -6.57 2.06 9.65
CA PRO A 30 -7.83 2.41 9.01
C PRO A 30 -8.57 1.19 8.43
N PHE A 31 -7.82 0.29 7.79
CA PHE A 31 -8.40 -0.84 7.07
C PHE A 31 -8.60 -2.11 7.92
N ALA A 32 -8.17 -2.12 9.20
CA ALA A 32 -8.41 -3.23 10.13
C ALA A 32 -9.89 -3.69 10.12
N ALA A 33 -10.14 -4.99 10.14
CA ALA A 33 -11.49 -5.55 10.04
C ALA A 33 -12.39 -5.19 11.25
N ALA A 34 -11.77 -5.02 12.42
CA ALA A 34 -12.43 -4.66 13.66
C ALA A 34 -11.79 -3.43 14.30
N ASP A 35 -12.38 -2.96 15.40
CA ASP A 35 -11.76 -2.01 16.31
C ASP A 35 -10.76 -2.69 17.28
N GLU A 36 -10.13 -1.89 18.15
CA GLU A 36 -9.20 -2.33 19.18
C GLU A 36 -9.84 -3.25 20.25
N ARG A 37 -11.16 -3.41 20.25
CA ARG A 37 -11.93 -4.31 21.13
C ARG A 37 -12.45 -5.55 20.37
N GLY A 38 -12.14 -5.69 19.08
CA GLY A 38 -12.61 -6.79 18.24
C GLY A 38 -14.05 -6.62 17.71
N GLN A 39 -14.63 -5.42 17.76
CA GLN A 39 -15.96 -5.13 17.21
C GLN A 39 -15.87 -4.68 15.74
N PRO A 40 -16.63 -5.28 14.82
CA PRO A 40 -16.65 -4.87 13.41
C PRO A 40 -17.47 -3.58 13.20
N PRO A 41 -17.25 -2.85 12.08
CA PRO A 41 -18.08 -1.70 11.74
C PRO A 41 -19.51 -2.11 11.41
N THR A 42 -20.47 -1.22 11.68
CA THR A 42 -21.82 -1.39 11.14
C THR A 42 -21.81 -1.04 9.65
N SER A 43 -22.10 -2.03 8.80
CA SER A 43 -22.12 -1.82 7.35
C SER A 43 -23.44 -1.21 6.88
N GLY A 44 -23.40 -0.45 5.78
CA GLY A 44 -24.59 0.01 5.07
C GLY A 44 -24.26 0.67 3.75
N SER A 45 -25.21 1.43 3.20
CA SER A 45 -25.09 2.11 1.90
C SER A 45 -25.31 3.62 2.03
N GLY A 46 -24.98 4.37 0.99
CA GLY A 46 -25.22 5.81 0.92
C GLY A 46 -24.20 6.61 1.73
N GLY A 47 -22.92 6.23 1.63
CA GLY A 47 -21.80 6.95 2.25
C GLY A 47 -21.61 8.36 1.69
N ASP A 48 -22.01 8.59 0.43
CA ASP A 48 -22.05 9.89 -0.25
C ASP A 48 -23.12 10.84 0.33
N ARG A 49 -24.18 10.27 0.92
CA ARG A 49 -25.33 11.00 1.48
C ARG A 49 -25.22 11.26 2.98
N VAL A 50 -24.08 10.94 3.61
CA VAL A 50 -23.89 11.24 5.03
C VAL A 50 -23.82 12.75 5.22
N PRO A 51 -24.69 13.34 6.07
CA PRO A 51 -24.68 14.78 6.30
C PRO A 51 -23.33 15.25 6.83
N ARG A 52 -22.89 16.42 6.39
CA ARG A 52 -21.66 17.07 6.84
C ARG A 52 -21.97 18.39 7.49
N CYS A 53 -21.20 18.74 8.51
CA CYS A 53 -21.32 20.04 9.17
C CYS A 53 -20.94 21.16 8.20
N GLU A 54 -21.74 22.22 8.15
CA GLU A 54 -21.52 23.38 7.28
C GLU A 54 -20.26 24.17 7.66
N HIS A 55 -19.80 24.06 8.90
CA HIS A 55 -18.64 24.78 9.40
C HIS A 55 -17.33 23.98 9.30
N CYS A 56 -17.26 22.82 9.96
CA CYS A 56 -16.02 22.03 10.05
C CYS A 56 -15.95 20.84 9.07
N TRP A 57 -16.99 20.62 8.27
CA TRP A 57 -17.09 19.52 7.30
C TRP A 57 -16.93 18.12 7.93
N ALA A 58 -17.14 18.00 9.24
CA ALA A 58 -17.21 16.73 9.93
C ALA A 58 -18.48 15.98 9.51
N TYR A 59 -18.37 14.67 9.39
CA TYR A 59 -19.51 13.81 9.09
C TYR A 59 -20.42 13.70 10.31
N PHE A 60 -21.71 13.56 10.07
CA PHE A 60 -22.68 13.18 11.10
C PHE A 60 -22.29 11.83 11.72
N SER A 61 -22.53 11.68 13.02
CA SER A 61 -22.31 10.43 13.75
C SER A 61 -23.28 10.34 14.93
N SER A 62 -23.40 9.15 15.54
CA SER A 62 -24.21 8.92 16.74
C SER A 62 -23.81 9.75 17.97
N HIS A 63 -22.69 10.46 17.93
CA HIS A 63 -22.25 11.41 18.97
C HIS A 63 -22.75 12.84 18.75
N CYS A 64 -23.41 13.12 17.63
CA CYS A 64 -24.03 14.41 17.39
C CYS A 64 -25.39 14.50 18.11
N ASP A 65 -25.69 15.65 18.70
CA ASP A 65 -26.98 15.85 19.37
C ASP A 65 -28.06 16.11 18.34
N LEU A 66 -29.07 15.24 18.29
CA LEU A 66 -30.22 15.37 17.40
C LEU A 66 -31.24 16.35 17.99
N GLU A 67 -31.58 17.37 17.21
CA GLU A 67 -32.67 18.30 17.51
C GLU A 67 -33.87 18.04 16.58
N ARG A 68 -35.00 18.72 16.82
CA ARG A 68 -36.25 18.50 16.05
C ARG A 68 -36.10 18.78 14.55
N TRP A 69 -35.25 19.73 14.17
CA TRP A 69 -35.10 20.21 12.78
C TRP A 69 -33.64 20.24 12.30
N GLY A 70 -32.74 19.62 13.07
CA GLY A 70 -31.32 19.70 12.80
C GLY A 70 -30.50 18.87 13.77
N TRP A 71 -29.20 19.10 13.76
CA TRP A 71 -28.25 18.39 14.60
C TRP A 71 -27.06 19.28 14.96
N SER A 72 -26.58 19.14 16.19
CA SER A 72 -25.39 19.84 16.66
C SER A 72 -24.16 18.98 16.43
N CYS A 73 -23.16 19.56 15.77
CA CYS A 73 -21.94 18.84 15.42
C CYS A 73 -21.14 18.44 16.66
N ALA A 74 -20.78 17.16 16.77
CA ALA A 74 -19.98 16.64 17.88
C ALA A 74 -18.56 17.25 17.98
N LEU A 75 -18.02 17.83 16.90
CA LEU A 75 -16.66 18.37 16.88
C LEU A 75 -16.64 19.87 17.22
N CYS A 76 -17.47 20.68 16.56
CA CYS A 76 -17.45 22.14 16.69
C CYS A 76 -18.71 22.74 17.35
N GLY A 77 -19.72 21.93 17.66
CA GLY A 77 -20.97 22.40 18.29
C GLY A 77 -21.91 23.20 17.39
N THR A 78 -21.57 23.41 16.11
CA THR A 78 -22.43 24.13 15.16
C THR A 78 -23.73 23.37 14.94
N LEU A 79 -24.87 24.07 15.06
CA LEU A 79 -26.19 23.55 14.71
C LEU A 79 -26.37 23.56 13.19
N ASN A 80 -26.66 22.41 12.60
CA ASN A 80 -26.88 22.23 11.17
C ASN A 80 -28.33 21.82 10.93
N GLY A 81 -28.96 22.32 9.88
CA GLY A 81 -30.31 21.91 9.48
C GLY A 81 -30.31 20.55 8.79
N PHE A 82 -31.45 19.86 8.80
CA PHE A 82 -31.67 18.74 7.87
C PHE A 82 -32.16 19.25 6.52
N ASP A 83 -31.61 18.71 5.45
CA ASP A 83 -32.24 18.72 4.14
C ASP A 83 -33.39 17.71 4.09
N ASP A 84 -34.33 17.91 3.15
CA ASP A 84 -35.53 17.08 3.02
C ASP A 84 -35.20 15.59 2.82
N ASP A 85 -34.08 15.29 2.16
CA ASP A 85 -33.64 13.93 1.88
C ASP A 85 -33.12 13.23 3.15
N THR A 86 -32.21 13.87 3.89
CA THR A 86 -31.75 13.38 5.20
C THR A 86 -32.90 13.23 6.18
N ALA A 87 -33.80 14.21 6.25
CA ALA A 87 -34.94 14.16 7.15
C ALA A 87 -35.86 12.95 6.88
N ARG A 88 -36.02 12.54 5.61
CA ARG A 88 -36.78 11.33 5.24
C ARG A 88 -36.01 10.05 5.55
N ARG A 89 -34.70 10.04 5.30
CA ARG A 89 -33.82 8.90 5.58
C ARG A 89 -33.81 8.59 7.08
N PHE A 90 -33.66 9.62 7.91
CA PHE A 90 -33.58 9.50 9.36
C PHE A 90 -34.91 9.09 10.03
N GLN A 91 -36.05 9.17 9.32
CA GLN A 91 -37.31 8.57 9.79
C GLN A 91 -37.28 7.04 9.81
N HIS A 92 -36.30 6.42 9.15
CA HIS A 92 -36.08 4.99 9.13
C HIS A 92 -34.71 4.67 9.75
N PRO A 93 -34.56 4.72 11.09
CA PRO A 93 -33.26 4.55 11.76
C PRO A 93 -32.55 3.24 11.43
N ASP A 94 -33.32 2.17 11.17
CA ASP A 94 -32.78 0.85 10.78
C ASP A 94 -32.01 0.88 9.45
N ALA A 95 -32.30 1.86 8.58
CA ALA A 95 -31.63 2.06 7.30
C ALA A 95 -30.43 3.02 7.38
N CYS A 96 -30.13 3.57 8.58
CA CYS A 96 -29.09 4.58 8.80
C CYS A 96 -28.09 4.10 9.87
N PRO A 97 -27.06 3.33 9.49
CA PRO A 97 -26.03 2.90 10.43
C PRO A 97 -25.39 4.06 11.21
N GLU A 98 -25.23 5.22 10.57
CA GLU A 98 -24.62 6.41 11.15
C GLU A 98 -25.41 7.04 12.31
N LEU A 99 -26.70 6.72 12.45
CA LEU A 99 -27.52 7.12 13.61
C LEU A 99 -27.24 6.24 14.83
N ASN A 100 -26.97 4.95 14.60
CA ASN A 100 -26.95 3.94 15.65
C ASN A 100 -25.53 3.58 16.11
N SER A 101 -24.51 3.87 15.29
CA SER A 101 -23.12 3.53 15.56
C SER A 101 -22.18 4.70 15.26
N SER A 102 -21.17 4.86 16.10
CA SER A 102 -20.05 5.77 15.84
C SER A 102 -18.95 5.15 14.99
N PHE A 103 -19.07 3.85 14.67
CA PHE A 103 -18.17 3.10 13.78
C PHE A 103 -18.97 2.43 12.66
N VAL A 104 -18.90 3.04 11.47
CA VAL A 104 -19.68 2.64 10.29
C VAL A 104 -18.80 2.46 9.06
N ASP A 105 -19.26 1.62 8.14
CA ASP A 105 -18.61 1.35 6.86
C ASP A 105 -19.66 1.34 5.76
N LEU A 106 -19.73 2.44 5.00
CA LEU A 106 -20.82 2.75 4.10
C LEU A 106 -20.37 2.66 2.65
N GLU A 107 -21.10 1.90 1.84
CA GLU A 107 -20.87 1.82 0.39
C GLU A 107 -21.26 3.15 -0.28
N ILE A 108 -20.37 3.64 -1.15
CA ILE A 108 -20.57 4.81 -1.99
C ILE A 108 -20.93 4.30 -3.39
N PRO A 109 -22.10 4.69 -3.94
CA PRO A 109 -22.45 4.39 -5.32
C PRO A 109 -21.35 4.91 -6.26
N VAL A 110 -20.87 4.06 -7.16
CA VAL A 110 -19.96 4.46 -8.24
C VAL A 110 -20.84 4.81 -9.44
N ASP A 111 -20.78 6.04 -9.92
CA ASP A 111 -21.56 6.47 -11.09
C ASP A 111 -21.19 5.61 -12.31
N GLU A 112 -22.16 4.90 -12.87
CA GLU A 112 -22.02 4.03 -14.07
C GLU A 112 -21.57 4.81 -15.34
N ALA A 113 -21.46 6.13 -15.26
CA ALA A 113 -21.12 7.02 -16.36
C ALA A 113 -19.62 7.05 -16.71
N GLU A 114 -18.72 6.59 -15.82
CA GLU A 114 -17.27 6.51 -16.09
C GLU A 114 -16.81 5.17 -16.71
N GLY A 115 -17.74 4.26 -17.03
CA GLY A 115 -17.43 3.02 -17.74
C GLY A 115 -18.71 2.27 -18.10
N GLY A 116 -19.12 2.36 -19.37
CA GLY A 116 -20.47 2.04 -19.83
C GLY A 116 -21.04 0.69 -19.35
N GLY A 117 -22.22 0.76 -18.72
CA GLY A 117 -23.29 -0.24 -18.75
C GLY A 117 -23.07 -1.60 -18.07
N ASP A 118 -21.85 -1.95 -17.69
CA ASP A 118 -21.52 -3.11 -16.87
C ASP A 118 -20.40 -2.62 -15.95
N GLY A 119 -20.69 -2.36 -14.66
CA GLY A 119 -19.76 -1.71 -13.73
C GLY A 119 -18.32 -2.21 -13.91
N VAL A 120 -17.36 -1.27 -13.94
CA VAL A 120 -15.93 -1.48 -14.27
C VAL A 120 -15.50 -2.89 -13.85
N ARG A 121 -15.29 -3.79 -14.83
CA ARG A 121 -14.82 -5.16 -14.61
C ARG A 121 -13.35 -5.13 -14.18
N ALA A 122 -13.09 -4.61 -12.99
CA ALA A 122 -11.75 -4.47 -12.43
C ALA A 122 -11.27 -5.85 -11.95
N ARG A 123 -10.61 -6.61 -12.83
CA ARG A 123 -9.91 -7.83 -12.41
C ARG A 123 -8.62 -7.46 -11.68
N PRO A 124 -8.30 -8.10 -10.55
CA PRO A 124 -6.97 -7.97 -9.94
C PRO A 124 -5.89 -8.44 -10.92
N VAL A 125 -4.83 -7.64 -11.08
CA VAL A 125 -3.68 -7.99 -11.91
C VAL A 125 -2.46 -8.14 -11.02
N TYR A 126 -1.78 -9.28 -11.14
CA TYR A 126 -0.54 -9.58 -10.44
C TYR A 126 0.55 -9.89 -11.46
N VAL A 127 1.72 -9.29 -11.31
CA VAL A 127 2.86 -9.56 -12.21
C VAL A 127 4.07 -9.97 -11.38
N ALA A 128 4.63 -11.14 -11.66
CA ALA A 128 5.92 -11.53 -11.11
C ALA A 128 7.04 -11.07 -12.02
N ALA A 129 7.99 -10.29 -11.50
CA ALA A 129 9.21 -9.91 -12.17
C ALA A 129 10.40 -10.59 -11.48
N VAL A 130 11.04 -11.53 -12.16
CA VAL A 130 12.07 -12.40 -11.57
C VAL A 130 13.46 -12.09 -12.14
N ASP A 131 14.40 -11.79 -11.25
CA ASP A 131 15.82 -11.68 -11.59
C ASP A 131 16.41 -13.03 -12.00
N LEU A 132 16.98 -13.12 -13.21
CA LEU A 132 17.67 -14.31 -13.70
C LEU A 132 19.20 -14.19 -13.65
N ALA A 133 19.74 -13.07 -13.19
CA ALA A 133 21.17 -12.92 -12.88
C ALA A 133 21.43 -13.37 -11.42
N CYS A 134 20.99 -14.58 -11.10
CA CYS A 134 20.93 -15.14 -9.75
C CYS A 134 21.60 -16.52 -9.65
N SER A 135 21.64 -17.08 -8.43
CA SER A 135 22.00 -18.48 -8.19
C SER A 135 20.82 -19.43 -8.48
N GLU A 136 21.08 -20.74 -8.59
CA GLU A 136 20.02 -21.75 -8.69
C GLU A 136 19.18 -21.82 -7.41
N GLU A 137 19.82 -21.70 -6.23
CA GLU A 137 19.16 -21.73 -4.92
C GLU A 137 18.14 -20.59 -4.76
N PHE A 138 18.52 -19.36 -5.14
CA PHE A 138 17.61 -18.22 -5.19
C PHE A 138 16.39 -18.54 -6.04
N LEU A 139 16.61 -19.08 -7.24
CA LEU A 139 15.54 -19.31 -8.19
C LEU A 139 14.57 -20.40 -7.71
N GLU A 140 15.06 -21.46 -7.06
CA GLU A 140 14.20 -22.49 -6.45
C GLU A 140 13.35 -21.94 -5.29
N LEU A 141 13.90 -21.01 -4.50
CA LEU A 141 13.12 -20.30 -3.48
C LEU A 141 12.04 -19.42 -4.14
N ILE A 142 12.37 -18.67 -5.19
CA ILE A 142 11.39 -17.82 -5.90
C ILE A 142 10.29 -18.66 -6.54
N LYS A 143 10.63 -19.81 -7.15
CA LYS A 143 9.62 -20.76 -7.67
C LYS A 143 8.68 -21.21 -6.56
N SER A 144 9.23 -21.62 -5.42
CA SER A 144 8.44 -22.04 -4.25
C SER A 144 7.51 -20.91 -3.76
N ALA A 145 8.01 -19.67 -3.74
CA ALA A 145 7.23 -18.50 -3.36
C ALA A 145 6.11 -18.18 -4.37
N LEU A 146 6.40 -18.27 -5.67
CA LEU A 146 5.40 -18.04 -6.72
C LEU A 146 4.33 -19.13 -6.74
N LEU A 147 4.68 -20.39 -6.46
CA LEU A 147 3.70 -21.46 -6.29
C LEU A 147 2.78 -21.17 -5.09
N ALA A 148 3.35 -20.74 -3.95
CA ALA A 148 2.56 -20.32 -2.80
C ALA A 148 1.67 -19.10 -3.12
N ALA A 149 2.17 -18.15 -3.92
CA ALA A 149 1.39 -17.02 -4.38
C ALA A 149 0.18 -17.48 -5.23
N LEU A 150 0.37 -18.38 -6.20
CA LEU A 150 -0.70 -18.92 -7.04
C LEU A 150 -1.78 -19.66 -6.25
N GLU A 151 -1.45 -20.24 -5.10
CA GLU A 151 -2.44 -20.83 -4.18
C GLU A 151 -3.23 -19.76 -3.40
N ALA A 152 -2.63 -18.61 -3.10
CA ALA A 152 -3.27 -17.52 -2.36
C ALA A 152 -4.10 -16.58 -3.25
N LEU A 153 -3.83 -16.53 -4.56
CA LEU A 153 -4.53 -15.65 -5.49
C LEU A 153 -6.02 -16.00 -5.61
N ILE A 154 -6.86 -14.96 -5.64
CA ILE A 154 -8.31 -15.12 -5.76
C ILE A 154 -8.63 -15.65 -7.17
N PRO A 155 -9.49 -16.68 -7.31
CA PRO A 155 -9.89 -17.22 -8.61
C PRO A 155 -10.43 -16.14 -9.57
N GLY A 156 -9.94 -16.12 -10.81
CA GLY A 156 -10.29 -15.13 -11.83
C GLY A 156 -9.39 -13.88 -11.87
N SER A 157 -8.41 -13.79 -10.96
CA SER A 157 -7.31 -12.82 -11.06
C SER A 157 -6.45 -13.09 -12.29
N LEU A 158 -5.82 -12.05 -12.81
CA LEU A 158 -4.87 -12.14 -13.93
C LEU A 158 -3.43 -12.20 -13.40
N PHE A 159 -2.61 -13.06 -13.99
CA PHE A 159 -1.21 -13.23 -13.63
C PHE A 159 -0.30 -13.11 -14.85
N GLY A 160 0.76 -12.29 -14.73
CA GLY A 160 1.83 -12.17 -15.71
C GLY A 160 3.16 -12.61 -15.14
N LEU A 161 3.99 -13.29 -15.94
CA LEU A 161 5.34 -13.69 -15.58
C LEU A 161 6.36 -13.00 -16.49
N MET A 162 7.16 -12.13 -15.89
CA MET A 162 8.28 -11.44 -16.52
C MET A 162 9.58 -11.86 -15.85
N THR A 163 10.64 -12.00 -16.63
CA THR A 163 12.00 -12.21 -16.14
C THR A 163 12.91 -11.08 -16.60
N PHE A 164 13.93 -10.73 -15.83
CA PHE A 164 14.90 -9.72 -16.22
C PHE A 164 16.34 -10.13 -15.89
N SER A 165 17.26 -9.72 -16.75
CA SER A 165 18.71 -9.67 -16.53
C SER A 165 19.28 -8.60 -17.47
N HIS A 166 20.11 -8.95 -18.45
CA HIS A 166 20.51 -8.08 -19.56
C HIS A 166 19.43 -8.03 -20.67
N LYS A 167 18.35 -8.79 -20.49
CA LYS A 167 17.18 -8.84 -21.37
C LYS A 167 15.93 -9.04 -20.52
N ILE A 168 14.78 -8.62 -21.05
CA ILE A 168 13.46 -8.83 -20.48
C ILE A 168 12.81 -10.01 -21.20
N GLY A 169 12.34 -11.01 -20.46
CA GLY A 169 11.63 -12.17 -20.97
C GLY A 169 10.16 -12.12 -20.57
N LEU A 170 9.26 -12.06 -21.55
CA LEU A 170 7.81 -12.13 -21.35
C LEU A 170 7.32 -13.55 -21.62
N TYR A 171 6.58 -14.13 -20.67
CA TYR A 171 6.03 -15.48 -20.79
C TYR A 171 4.59 -15.44 -21.28
N ASP A 172 4.33 -16.08 -22.42
CA ASP A 172 2.99 -16.46 -22.86
C ASP A 172 2.69 -17.87 -22.33
N VAL A 173 1.80 -17.92 -21.35
CA VAL A 173 1.35 -19.15 -20.68
C VAL A 173 -0.08 -19.55 -21.05
N GLN A 174 -0.70 -18.81 -21.98
CA GLN A 174 -2.06 -19.10 -22.44
C GLN A 174 -2.07 -20.18 -23.53
N GLY A 175 -0.96 -20.35 -24.25
CA GLY A 175 -0.75 -21.47 -25.16
C GLY A 175 -0.59 -22.83 -24.45
N PRO A 176 -0.64 -23.96 -25.18
CA PRO A 176 -0.41 -25.29 -24.63
C PRO A 176 1.05 -25.51 -24.19
N ILE A 177 1.98 -24.71 -24.70
CA ILE A 177 3.41 -24.72 -24.38
C ILE A 177 3.79 -23.28 -24.03
N PRO A 178 4.49 -23.04 -22.91
CA PRO A 178 4.93 -21.70 -22.56
C PRO A 178 5.94 -21.18 -23.58
N VAL A 179 5.71 -19.97 -24.10
CA VAL A 179 6.60 -19.31 -25.06
C VAL A 179 7.19 -18.07 -24.41
N VAL A 180 8.52 -17.92 -24.48
CA VAL A 180 9.22 -16.75 -23.95
C VAL A 180 9.63 -15.82 -25.09
N LYS A 181 9.19 -14.57 -25.04
CA LYS A 181 9.64 -13.52 -25.96
C LYS A 181 10.65 -12.64 -25.24
N ASN A 182 11.85 -12.51 -25.81
CA ASN A 182 12.94 -11.74 -25.21
C ASN A 182 13.10 -10.39 -25.91
N VAL A 183 13.22 -9.33 -25.11
CA VAL A 183 13.58 -7.98 -25.54
C VAL A 183 14.90 -7.61 -24.87
N PHE A 184 15.92 -7.24 -25.64
CA PHE A 184 17.24 -6.93 -25.10
C PHE A 184 17.27 -5.51 -24.53
N ILE A 185 17.92 -5.34 -23.38
CA ILE A 185 18.17 -4.03 -22.78
C ILE A 185 19.44 -3.49 -23.43
N PRO A 186 19.42 -2.28 -24.00
CA PRO A 186 20.62 -1.69 -24.60
C PRO A 186 21.69 -1.41 -23.53
N PRO A 187 22.98 -1.60 -23.85
CA PRO A 187 24.08 -1.34 -22.91
C PRO A 187 24.32 0.15 -22.64
N ASP A 188 23.87 1.02 -23.54
CA ASP A 188 24.11 2.46 -23.47
C ASP A 188 23.01 3.16 -22.66
N ILE A 189 23.41 3.90 -21.62
CA ILE A 189 22.51 4.63 -20.71
C ILE A 189 21.90 5.88 -21.39
N GLU A 190 22.42 6.27 -22.56
CA GLU A 190 22.02 7.50 -23.29
C GLU A 190 20.80 7.30 -24.20
N GLU A 191 20.45 6.06 -24.56
CA GLU A 191 19.20 5.78 -25.27
C GLU A 191 18.07 5.55 -24.26
N ASP A 192 17.15 6.52 -24.16
CA ASP A 192 15.95 6.40 -23.32
C ASP A 192 15.02 5.31 -23.88
N GLY A 193 14.92 4.21 -23.14
CA GLY A 193 13.91 3.17 -23.36
C GLY A 193 14.41 1.92 -24.07
N LEU A 194 13.47 1.02 -24.35
CA LEU A 194 13.76 -0.23 -25.07
C LEU A 194 13.72 -0.01 -26.59
N PRO A 195 14.55 -0.72 -27.37
CA PRO A 195 14.50 -0.65 -28.83
C PRO A 195 13.18 -1.17 -29.42
N VAL A 196 12.48 -2.03 -28.69
CA VAL A 196 11.15 -2.55 -29.01
C VAL A 196 10.29 -2.43 -27.77
N ALA A 197 9.13 -1.78 -27.88
CA ALA A 197 8.19 -1.69 -26.78
C ALA A 197 7.65 -3.08 -26.41
N LEU A 198 7.35 -3.32 -25.13
CA LEU A 198 6.85 -4.62 -24.69
C LEU A 198 5.52 -4.99 -25.37
N GLU A 199 4.69 -4.00 -25.68
CA GLU A 199 3.41 -4.17 -26.40
C GLU A 199 3.58 -4.71 -27.83
N ASP A 200 4.64 -4.28 -28.53
CA ASP A 200 4.99 -4.76 -29.87
C ASP A 200 5.51 -6.20 -29.82
N ALA A 201 6.24 -6.54 -28.76
CA ALA A 201 6.72 -7.90 -28.55
C ALA A 201 5.56 -8.84 -28.20
N MET A 202 4.70 -8.46 -27.26
CA MET A 202 3.56 -9.24 -26.79
C MET A 202 2.41 -8.30 -26.41
N PRO A 203 1.18 -8.52 -26.91
CA PRO A 203 0.02 -7.78 -26.43
C PRO A 203 -0.29 -8.08 -24.96
N LEU A 204 -0.74 -7.08 -24.20
CA LEU A 204 -1.01 -7.20 -22.76
C LEU A 204 -1.98 -8.34 -22.41
N LEU A 205 -3.02 -8.52 -23.22
CA LEU A 205 -4.00 -9.60 -23.06
C LEU A 205 -3.41 -10.99 -23.27
N ALA A 206 -2.30 -11.13 -24.00
CA ALA A 206 -1.58 -12.41 -24.17
C ALA A 206 -0.62 -12.67 -23.00
N PHE A 207 -0.03 -11.61 -22.45
CA PHE A 207 0.84 -11.67 -21.28
C PHE A 207 0.09 -12.01 -19.99
N LEU A 208 -1.11 -11.42 -19.80
CA LEU A 208 -1.92 -11.60 -18.60
C LEU A 208 -2.83 -12.82 -18.71
N ALA A 209 -2.47 -13.90 -18.00
CA ALA A 209 -3.23 -15.15 -18.01
C ALA A 209 -4.20 -15.25 -16.83
N PRO A 210 -5.45 -15.69 -17.03
CA PRO A 210 -6.38 -15.97 -15.94
C PRO A 210 -5.91 -17.16 -15.10
N VAL A 211 -5.74 -16.93 -13.79
CA VAL A 211 -5.19 -17.94 -12.86
C VAL A 211 -6.10 -19.17 -12.76
N ASP A 212 -7.41 -18.99 -12.81
CA ASP A 212 -8.41 -20.06 -12.74
C ASP A 212 -8.28 -21.08 -13.89
N THR A 213 -7.98 -20.62 -15.10
CA THR A 213 -7.86 -21.50 -16.28
C THR A 213 -6.43 -21.95 -16.59
N CYS A 214 -5.44 -21.15 -16.21
CA CYS A 214 -4.05 -21.34 -16.63
C CYS A 214 -3.10 -21.74 -15.50
N LYS A 215 -3.59 -22.02 -14.28
CA LYS A 215 -2.74 -22.36 -13.12
C LYS A 215 -1.66 -23.40 -13.43
N ASP A 216 -2.04 -24.56 -13.96
CA ASP A 216 -1.11 -25.64 -14.30
C ASP A 216 -0.05 -25.21 -15.34
N ARG A 217 -0.43 -24.33 -16.27
CA ARG A 217 0.47 -23.80 -17.31
C ARG A 217 1.43 -22.77 -16.75
N ILE A 218 0.96 -21.93 -15.83
CA ILE A 218 1.83 -21.00 -15.10
C ILE A 218 2.83 -21.80 -14.27
N THR A 219 2.40 -22.81 -13.53
CA THR A 219 3.28 -23.72 -12.79
C THR A 219 4.30 -24.39 -13.71
N ALA A 220 3.87 -24.92 -14.86
CA ALA A 220 4.80 -25.49 -15.84
C ALA A 220 5.81 -24.46 -16.38
N ALA A 221 5.39 -23.20 -16.58
CA ALA A 221 6.29 -22.13 -16.99
C ALA A 221 7.32 -21.78 -15.91
N LEU A 222 6.93 -21.76 -14.63
CA LEU A 222 7.85 -21.54 -13.51
C LEU A 222 8.96 -22.61 -13.46
N GLU A 223 8.64 -23.87 -13.79
CA GLU A 223 9.64 -24.94 -13.86
C GLU A 223 10.66 -24.76 -14.99
N THR A 224 10.33 -23.98 -16.02
CA THR A 224 11.26 -23.66 -17.12
C THR A 224 12.28 -22.58 -16.76
N LEU A 225 12.08 -21.86 -15.66
CA LEU A 225 13.02 -20.82 -15.21
C LEU A 225 14.39 -21.42 -14.91
N ARG A 226 15.43 -20.81 -15.50
CA ARG A 226 16.84 -21.14 -15.28
C ARG A 226 17.64 -19.84 -15.13
N PRO A 227 18.72 -19.84 -14.33
CA PRO A 227 19.63 -18.70 -14.28
C PRO A 227 20.30 -18.46 -15.63
N THR A 228 20.65 -17.20 -15.89
CA THR A 228 21.31 -16.79 -17.15
C THR A 228 22.61 -17.57 -17.39
N SER A 229 23.37 -17.86 -16.34
CA SER A 229 24.61 -18.66 -16.38
C SER A 229 24.42 -20.14 -16.81
N SER A 230 23.18 -20.65 -16.75
CA SER A 230 22.85 -22.05 -17.07
C SER A 230 22.62 -22.27 -18.57
N TRP A 231 22.04 -21.29 -19.28
CA TRP A 231 21.75 -21.41 -20.71
C TRP A 231 23.00 -21.40 -21.60
N GLU A 232 24.09 -20.76 -21.18
CA GLU A 232 25.29 -20.59 -22.02
C GLU A 232 26.24 -21.80 -22.00
N ARG A 233 26.16 -22.66 -20.97
CA ARG A 233 26.92 -23.94 -20.96
C ARG A 233 26.46 -24.92 -22.06
N GLY A 234 25.25 -24.75 -22.60
CA GLY A 234 24.73 -25.58 -23.69
C GLY A 234 25.11 -25.09 -25.09
N ALA A 235 25.54 -23.84 -25.25
CA ALA A 235 25.72 -23.21 -26.57
C ALA A 235 27.19 -22.90 -26.93
N ALA A 236 28.12 -22.87 -25.96
CA ALA A 236 29.51 -22.49 -26.21
C ALA A 236 30.48 -23.69 -26.15
N SER A 237 30.36 -24.60 -27.12
CA SER A 237 31.48 -25.45 -27.51
C SER A 237 32.14 -24.85 -28.76
N GLY A 238 32.87 -23.75 -28.58
CA GLY A 238 33.74 -23.20 -29.62
C GLY A 238 33.74 -21.68 -29.71
N GLN A 239 34.90 -21.12 -29.36
CA GLN A 239 35.47 -19.81 -29.75
C GLN A 239 35.29 -18.59 -28.83
N GLU A 240 36.47 -18.16 -28.36
CA GLU A 240 37.00 -16.80 -28.18
C GLU A 240 36.81 -16.06 -26.85
N GLU A 241 37.97 -15.65 -26.31
CA GLU A 241 38.26 -15.07 -24.99
C GLU A 241 38.02 -13.55 -24.93
N ASP A 242 36.86 -13.07 -25.39
CA ASP A 242 36.43 -11.66 -25.18
C ASP A 242 35.06 -11.61 -24.46
N THR A 243 34.91 -12.46 -23.44
CA THR A 243 33.74 -12.50 -22.54
C THR A 243 33.68 -11.26 -21.66
N VAL A 244 33.12 -10.18 -22.21
CA VAL A 244 32.47 -9.13 -21.41
C VAL A 244 31.42 -9.81 -20.53
N LEU A 245 31.35 -9.43 -19.27
CA LEU A 245 30.48 -10.00 -18.23
C LEU A 245 28.98 -9.93 -18.64
N LEU A 246 28.48 -10.90 -19.41
CA LEU A 246 27.07 -10.99 -19.81
C LEU A 246 26.23 -11.55 -18.64
N GLY A 247 25.96 -10.71 -17.65
CA GLY A 247 25.18 -11.08 -16.46
C GLY A 247 24.58 -9.89 -15.71
N GLY A 248 24.40 -8.75 -16.39
CA GLY A 248 23.87 -7.54 -15.76
C GLY A 248 22.40 -7.65 -15.33
N ARG A 249 22.03 -6.92 -14.28
CA ARG A 249 20.71 -6.77 -13.67
C ARG A 249 20.07 -5.46 -14.12
N GLY A 250 19.34 -5.54 -15.24
CA GLY A 250 18.60 -4.43 -15.84
C GLY A 250 17.31 -4.03 -15.13
N PHE A 251 17.31 -3.94 -13.80
CA PHE A 251 16.08 -3.76 -13.00
C PHE A 251 15.33 -2.48 -13.32
N GLY A 252 16.01 -1.33 -13.36
CA GLY A 252 15.35 -0.04 -13.57
C GLY A 252 14.69 0.06 -14.95
N THR A 253 15.40 -0.32 -16.02
CA THR A 253 14.80 -0.40 -17.37
C THR A 253 13.63 -1.39 -17.43
N ALA A 254 13.76 -2.56 -16.79
CA ALA A 254 12.69 -3.56 -16.77
C ALA A 254 11.42 -3.05 -16.06
N MET A 255 11.57 -2.37 -14.92
CA MET A 255 10.43 -1.79 -14.19
C MET A 255 9.79 -0.65 -14.98
N SER A 256 10.58 0.24 -15.59
CA SER A 256 10.05 1.32 -16.44
C SER A 256 9.22 0.78 -17.59
N ALA A 257 9.78 -0.16 -18.34
CA ALA A 257 9.08 -0.77 -19.46
C ALA A 257 7.81 -1.52 -19.03
N LEU A 258 7.83 -2.18 -17.86
CA LEU A 258 6.65 -2.86 -17.32
C LEU A 258 5.56 -1.87 -16.91
N ILE A 259 5.91 -0.76 -16.26
CA ILE A 259 4.96 0.28 -15.87
C ILE A 259 4.31 0.89 -17.11
N ASP A 260 5.11 1.23 -18.13
CA ASP A 260 4.60 1.78 -19.39
C ASP A 260 3.69 0.77 -20.11
N TYR A 261 4.07 -0.51 -20.11
CA TYR A 261 3.28 -1.60 -20.68
C TYR A 261 1.94 -1.83 -19.98
N LEU A 262 1.88 -1.60 -18.67
CA LEU A 262 0.64 -1.63 -17.88
C LEU A 262 -0.20 -0.35 -18.05
N SER A 263 0.43 0.76 -18.44
CA SER A 263 -0.22 2.07 -18.61
C SER A 263 -0.91 2.25 -19.98
N SER A 264 -0.40 1.61 -21.04
CA SER A 264 -0.89 1.74 -22.43
C SER A 264 -2.34 1.25 -22.60
N GLU A 265 -3.23 2.11 -23.14
CA GLU A 265 -4.64 1.91 -23.62
C GLU A 265 -5.64 1.04 -22.81
N TYR A 266 -5.23 0.42 -21.69
CA TYR A 266 -6.00 -0.55 -20.90
C TYR A 266 -6.40 -0.04 -19.52
N GLY A 267 -6.37 1.29 -19.28
CA GLY A 267 -6.77 1.92 -18.00
C GLY A 267 -8.20 1.63 -17.52
N SER A 268 -9.01 0.91 -18.32
CA SER A 268 -10.32 0.36 -17.96
C SER A 268 -10.32 -1.14 -17.61
N THR A 269 -9.18 -1.83 -17.77
CA THR A 269 -9.05 -3.30 -17.63
C THR A 269 -8.80 -3.73 -16.20
N PHE A 270 -8.06 -2.91 -15.44
CA PHE A 270 -7.79 -3.16 -14.03
C PHE A 270 -7.73 -1.84 -13.26
N ALA A 271 -8.13 -1.86 -11.99
CA ALA A 271 -8.10 -0.69 -11.12
C ALA A 271 -6.74 -0.53 -10.40
N LEU A 272 -6.03 -1.63 -10.19
CA LEU A 272 -4.69 -1.69 -9.59
C LEU A 272 -3.96 -2.92 -10.10
N ALA A 273 -2.72 -2.76 -10.56
CA ALA A 273 -1.81 -3.86 -10.83
C ALA A 273 -0.74 -3.92 -9.74
N ARG A 274 -0.48 -5.13 -9.23
CA ARG A 274 0.53 -5.36 -8.20
C ARG A 274 1.69 -6.18 -8.76
N VAL A 275 2.89 -5.61 -8.72
CA VAL A 275 4.11 -6.22 -9.25
C VAL A 275 4.94 -6.77 -8.09
N PHE A 276 5.31 -8.04 -8.16
CA PHE A 276 6.25 -8.68 -7.25
C PHE A 276 7.62 -8.77 -7.91
N ALA A 277 8.52 -7.85 -7.55
CA ALA A 277 9.88 -7.81 -8.04
C ALA A 277 10.81 -8.61 -7.12
N PHE A 278 11.37 -9.70 -7.62
CA PHE A 278 12.34 -10.51 -6.89
C PHE A 278 13.76 -10.14 -7.34
N LEU A 279 14.59 -9.67 -6.41
CA LEU A 279 15.95 -9.20 -6.67
C LEU A 279 16.96 -10.06 -5.90
N SER A 280 18.01 -10.51 -6.58
CA SER A 280 19.11 -11.27 -5.97
C SER A 280 20.32 -10.40 -5.59
N GLY A 281 20.35 -9.13 -6.02
CA GLY A 281 21.42 -8.17 -5.77
C GLY A 281 21.12 -6.78 -6.33
N ALA A 282 22.09 -5.88 -6.24
CA ALA A 282 21.96 -4.51 -6.74
C ALA A 282 21.74 -4.47 -8.26
N PRO A 283 20.89 -3.56 -8.76
CA PRO A 283 20.83 -3.21 -10.17
C PRO A 283 22.18 -2.69 -10.67
N ASP A 284 22.77 -3.37 -11.64
CA ASP A 284 24.12 -3.09 -12.15
C ASP A 284 24.16 -2.95 -13.68
N TYR A 285 22.99 -2.84 -14.33
CA TYR A 285 22.87 -2.68 -15.78
C TYR A 285 21.68 -1.80 -16.17
N GLY A 286 21.81 -1.06 -17.27
CA GLY A 286 20.76 -0.19 -17.79
C GLY A 286 20.44 1.04 -16.92
N ALA A 287 19.26 1.61 -17.13
CA ALA A 287 18.79 2.77 -16.38
C ALA A 287 18.57 2.39 -14.90
N GLY A 288 18.90 3.32 -14.00
CA GLY A 288 18.80 3.07 -12.56
C GLY A 288 19.94 2.24 -11.96
N LEU A 289 21.07 2.10 -12.66
CA LEU A 289 22.28 1.43 -12.18
C LEU A 289 22.77 2.03 -10.85
N LEU A 290 23.10 1.17 -9.89
CA LEU A 290 23.58 1.52 -8.56
C LEU A 290 25.03 1.09 -8.38
N ASP A 291 25.86 1.97 -7.79
CA ASP A 291 27.25 1.65 -7.51
C ASP A 291 27.38 0.99 -6.14
N THR A 292 27.69 -0.31 -6.13
CA THR A 292 27.90 -1.10 -4.90
C THR A 292 29.29 -0.87 -4.28
N ARG A 293 30.25 -0.31 -5.02
CA ARG A 293 31.63 -0.06 -4.52
C ARG A 293 31.68 1.11 -3.57
N ARG A 294 30.71 2.02 -3.66
CA ARG A 294 30.54 3.18 -2.79
C ARG A 294 30.49 2.81 -1.30
N TYR A 295 29.96 1.62 -0.99
CA TYR A 295 29.95 1.06 0.37
C TYR A 295 31.37 0.74 0.86
N GLY A 296 32.26 0.18 0.04
CA GLY A 296 33.64 -0.07 0.45
C GLY A 296 34.44 1.24 0.65
N GLU A 297 34.27 2.20 -0.25
CA GLU A 297 35.08 3.43 -0.29
C GLU A 297 34.69 4.46 0.78
N GLN A 298 33.39 4.65 1.06
CA GLN A 298 32.94 5.60 2.09
C GLN A 298 33.29 5.14 3.51
N TYR A 299 33.29 3.84 3.76
CA TYR A 299 33.59 3.25 5.07
C TYR A 299 35.10 3.13 5.32
N ALA A 300 35.92 2.95 4.27
CA ALA A 300 37.39 2.94 4.40
C ALA A 300 38.00 4.33 4.65
N SER A 301 37.31 5.42 4.26
CA SER A 301 37.89 6.76 4.22
C SER A 301 37.40 7.72 5.31
N LYS A 302 36.37 7.36 6.08
CA LYS A 302 35.91 8.14 7.23
C LYS A 302 35.76 7.20 8.41
N GLY A 303 36.59 7.36 9.45
CA GLY A 303 36.52 6.61 10.72
C GLY A 303 35.27 6.91 11.55
N VAL A 304 34.11 6.98 10.89
CA VAL A 304 32.78 7.08 11.47
C VAL A 304 32.34 5.67 11.81
N ASP A 305 31.77 5.52 13.00
CA ASP A 305 31.25 4.27 13.51
C ASP A 305 30.28 3.65 12.49
N ALA A 306 30.53 2.40 12.09
CA ALA A 306 29.82 1.73 10.99
C ALA A 306 28.31 1.62 11.25
N ASP A 307 27.91 1.66 12.53
CA ASP A 307 26.54 1.55 13.00
C ASP A 307 25.75 2.88 12.91
N LEU A 308 26.40 4.00 12.56
CA LEU A 308 25.82 5.36 12.64
C LEU A 308 25.59 6.07 11.29
N ALA A 309 25.97 5.48 10.16
CA ALA A 309 25.84 6.10 8.84
C ALA A 309 24.75 5.42 7.98
N LEU A 310 23.51 5.91 8.08
CA LEU A 310 22.48 5.59 7.07
C LEU A 310 22.89 6.25 5.74
N LEU A 311 23.03 5.46 4.67
CA LEU A 311 23.44 5.95 3.36
C LEU A 311 22.29 6.61 2.60
N PRO A 312 22.55 7.74 1.91
CA PRO A 312 21.54 8.43 1.13
C PRO A 312 21.22 7.66 -0.14
N GLU A 313 20.02 7.90 -0.65
CA GLU A 313 19.68 7.50 -2.01
C GLU A 313 20.78 7.97 -2.96
N GLN A 314 21.22 7.08 -3.85
CA GLN A 314 22.29 7.39 -4.79
C GLN A 314 21.76 8.24 -5.95
N ILE A 315 20.55 7.94 -6.41
CA ILE A 315 19.92 8.52 -7.59
C ILE A 315 18.42 8.73 -7.35
N PRO A 316 17.81 9.80 -7.92
CA PRO A 316 16.37 10.05 -7.80
C PRO A 316 15.52 9.14 -8.70
N PHE A 317 16.15 8.39 -9.63
CA PHE A 317 15.47 7.58 -10.65
C PHE A 317 14.30 6.73 -10.12
N TYR A 318 14.51 5.98 -9.03
CA TYR A 318 13.48 5.10 -8.46
C TYR A 318 12.31 5.83 -7.83
N ARG A 319 12.53 7.07 -7.37
CA ARG A 319 11.49 7.96 -6.86
C ARG A 319 10.64 8.52 -8.00
N ASP A 320 11.30 9.01 -9.04
CA ASP A 320 10.61 9.51 -10.24
C ASP A 320 9.80 8.39 -10.90
N LEU A 321 10.37 7.18 -10.96
CA LEU A 321 9.69 6.00 -11.47
C LEU A 321 8.48 5.59 -10.61
N ALA A 322 8.57 5.74 -9.29
CA ALA A 322 7.43 5.50 -8.40
C ALA A 322 6.26 6.42 -8.75
N ALA A 323 6.52 7.72 -8.98
CA ALA A 323 5.49 8.68 -9.35
C ALA A 323 4.77 8.30 -10.67
N VAL A 324 5.50 7.76 -11.65
CA VAL A 324 4.92 7.22 -12.89
C VAL A 324 4.08 5.98 -12.59
N ALA A 325 4.56 5.07 -11.75
CA ALA A 325 3.82 3.87 -11.34
C ALA A 325 2.48 4.22 -10.67
N VAL A 326 2.44 5.24 -9.80
CA VAL A 326 1.19 5.71 -9.16
C VAL A 326 0.18 6.17 -10.20
N GLN A 327 0.61 6.93 -11.21
CA GLN A 327 -0.27 7.43 -12.27
C GLN A 327 -0.81 6.28 -13.14
N ALA A 328 -0.02 5.23 -13.33
CA ALA A 328 -0.42 4.02 -14.05
C ALA A 328 -1.27 3.04 -13.21
N GLY A 329 -1.52 3.34 -11.92
CA GLY A 329 -2.22 2.41 -11.03
C GLY A 329 -1.41 1.12 -10.75
N VAL A 330 -0.08 1.24 -10.72
CA VAL A 330 0.85 0.13 -10.49
C VAL A 330 1.49 0.28 -9.10
N CYS A 331 1.42 -0.80 -8.32
CA CYS A 331 2.03 -0.94 -7.01
C CYS A 331 3.14 -1.98 -7.09
N ILE A 332 4.33 -1.69 -6.57
CA ILE A 332 5.50 -2.56 -6.70
C ILE A 332 5.99 -3.01 -5.32
N ASP A 333 5.92 -4.31 -5.04
CA ASP A 333 6.62 -4.92 -3.92
C ASP A 333 7.98 -5.43 -4.37
N ILE A 334 9.02 -5.16 -3.58
CA ILE A 334 10.38 -5.64 -3.83
C ILE A 334 10.72 -6.70 -2.79
N PHE A 335 11.07 -7.90 -3.24
CA PHE A 335 11.59 -8.98 -2.40
C PHE A 335 13.08 -9.15 -2.73
N ALA A 336 13.93 -8.53 -1.92
CA ALA A 336 15.37 -8.67 -2.01
C ALA A 336 15.80 -9.92 -1.23
N VAL A 337 16.33 -10.93 -1.93
CA VAL A 337 16.90 -12.13 -1.32
C VAL A 337 18.39 -12.15 -1.62
N THR A 338 19.19 -11.66 -0.68
CA THR A 338 20.60 -11.39 -0.90
C THR A 338 21.33 -11.21 0.44
N ASP A 339 22.55 -11.71 0.52
CA ASP A 339 23.51 -11.46 1.59
C ASP A 339 24.50 -10.33 1.24
N GLU A 340 24.41 -9.79 0.03
CA GLU A 340 25.26 -8.73 -0.50
C GLU A 340 24.63 -7.34 -0.40
N TYR A 341 25.47 -6.31 -0.47
CA TYR A 341 25.02 -4.92 -0.48
C TYR A 341 24.20 -4.61 -1.75
N THR A 342 22.92 -4.29 -1.57
CA THR A 342 21.93 -4.07 -2.65
C THR A 342 21.41 -2.63 -2.73
N ASP A 343 21.93 -1.72 -1.89
CA ASP A 343 21.50 -0.32 -1.82
C ASP A 343 19.97 -0.12 -1.72
N LEU A 344 19.38 -0.79 -0.74
CA LEU A 344 17.95 -0.69 -0.44
C LEU A 344 17.48 0.75 -0.13
N ALA A 345 18.41 1.63 0.26
CA ALA A 345 18.13 3.04 0.49
C ALA A 345 17.61 3.75 -0.77
N SER A 346 18.08 3.37 -1.95
CA SER A 346 17.60 3.89 -3.24
C SER A 346 16.36 3.14 -3.73
N LEU A 347 16.32 1.82 -3.58
CA LEU A 347 15.21 0.98 -4.08
C LEU A 347 13.91 1.15 -3.31
N LYS A 348 13.97 1.51 -2.02
CA LYS A 348 12.77 1.68 -1.18
C LYS A 348 11.79 2.70 -1.74
N PHE A 349 12.27 3.71 -2.48
CA PHE A 349 11.40 4.74 -3.04
C PHE A 349 10.44 4.14 -4.05
N LEU A 350 10.91 3.24 -4.91
CA LEU A 350 10.06 2.58 -5.89
C LEU A 350 8.94 1.79 -5.21
N SER A 351 9.25 1.02 -4.16
CA SER A 351 8.23 0.21 -3.50
C SER A 351 7.30 1.05 -2.63
N ILE A 352 7.85 1.85 -1.73
CA ILE A 352 7.05 2.57 -0.73
C ILE A 352 6.23 3.68 -1.38
N GLU A 353 6.81 4.44 -2.31
CA GLU A 353 6.09 5.54 -2.95
C GLU A 353 5.09 5.05 -4.01
N SER A 354 5.21 3.82 -4.53
CA SER A 354 4.16 3.18 -5.35
C SER A 354 3.07 2.48 -4.51
N GLY A 355 3.18 2.50 -3.18
CA GLY A 355 2.23 1.86 -2.26
C GLY A 355 2.45 0.37 -2.03
N GLY A 356 3.59 -0.18 -2.46
CA GLY A 356 4.02 -1.54 -2.16
C GLY A 356 4.88 -1.64 -0.89
N SER A 357 5.61 -2.73 -0.76
CA SER A 357 6.45 -3.05 0.41
C SER A 357 7.82 -3.58 -0.02
N LEU A 358 8.85 -3.39 0.81
CA LEU A 358 10.20 -3.89 0.56
C LEU A 358 10.56 -4.97 1.59
N PHE A 359 10.78 -6.20 1.15
CA PHE A 359 11.15 -7.31 2.02
C PHE A 359 12.61 -7.68 1.79
N LEU A 360 13.38 -7.86 2.88
CA LEU A 360 14.75 -8.33 2.83
C LEU A 360 14.86 -9.71 3.48
N TYR A 361 15.36 -10.67 2.71
CA TYR A 361 15.70 -12.01 3.17
C TYR A 361 17.21 -12.19 3.02
N ALA A 362 17.92 -12.27 4.15
CA ALA A 362 19.38 -12.33 4.16
C ALA A 362 19.95 -13.67 3.66
N ASN A 363 19.12 -14.72 3.61
CA ASN A 363 19.52 -16.04 3.13
C ASN A 363 18.35 -16.74 2.42
N THR A 364 18.69 -17.78 1.66
CA THR A 364 17.74 -18.63 0.95
C THR A 364 17.20 -19.77 1.84
N ASP A 365 18.06 -20.36 2.67
CA ASP A 365 17.76 -21.58 3.44
C ASP A 365 16.70 -21.40 4.53
N ASP A 366 16.73 -20.28 5.27
CA ASP A 366 15.78 -20.00 6.37
C ASP A 366 14.73 -18.96 5.95
N SER A 367 14.53 -18.77 4.65
CA SER A 367 13.63 -17.75 4.14
C SER A 367 12.15 -18.10 4.35
N THR A 368 11.42 -17.19 5.01
CA THR A 368 9.96 -17.28 5.15
C THR A 368 9.20 -16.77 3.93
N LEU A 369 9.90 -16.41 2.84
CA LEU A 369 9.33 -15.77 1.65
C LEU A 369 8.05 -16.46 1.12
N PRO A 370 8.00 -17.80 0.91
CA PRO A 370 6.78 -18.45 0.43
C PRO A 370 5.59 -18.30 1.38
N GLN A 371 5.85 -18.32 2.68
CA GLN A 371 4.81 -18.17 3.70
C GLN A 371 4.34 -16.71 3.82
N ASP A 372 5.23 -15.75 3.63
CA ASP A 372 4.93 -14.33 3.72
C ASP A 372 4.16 -13.84 2.49
N ILE A 373 4.54 -14.26 1.28
CA ILE A 373 3.79 -13.92 0.06
C ILE A 373 2.39 -14.54 0.06
N TYR A 374 2.23 -15.78 0.55
CA TYR A 374 0.93 -16.40 0.75
C TYR A 374 0.05 -15.56 1.68
N ARG A 375 0.62 -15.11 2.82
CA ARG A 375 -0.10 -14.25 3.78
C ARG A 375 -0.43 -12.89 3.19
N LEU A 376 0.48 -12.29 2.43
CA LEU A 376 0.30 -10.99 1.78
C LEU A 376 -0.89 -11.03 0.82
N LEU A 377 -0.96 -12.07 -0.02
CA LEU A 377 -2.01 -12.26 -1.02
C LEU A 377 -3.34 -12.74 -0.44
N SER A 378 -3.31 -13.49 0.67
CA SER A 378 -4.53 -13.95 1.36
C SER A 378 -5.27 -12.82 2.09
N ARG A 379 -4.67 -11.63 2.19
CA ARG A 379 -5.27 -10.48 2.89
C ARG A 379 -6.01 -9.59 1.90
N PRO A 380 -7.15 -9.01 2.32
CA PRO A 380 -7.75 -7.94 1.56
C PRO A 380 -6.81 -6.73 1.54
N TYR A 381 -6.85 -5.98 0.45
CA TYR A 381 -6.14 -4.72 0.29
C TYR A 381 -7.13 -3.64 -0.11
N ALA A 382 -6.90 -2.44 0.41
CA ALA A 382 -7.62 -1.24 0.05
C ALA A 382 -6.71 -0.36 -0.80
N PHE A 383 -7.26 0.31 -1.82
CA PHE A 383 -6.51 1.21 -2.69
C PHE A 383 -7.28 2.48 -3.03
N GLY A 384 -6.57 3.48 -3.57
CA GLY A 384 -7.14 4.80 -3.86
C GLY A 384 -7.71 5.43 -2.58
N CYS A 385 -6.99 5.27 -1.47
CA CYS A 385 -7.49 5.57 -0.15
C CYS A 385 -7.26 7.04 0.20
N VAL A 386 -8.24 7.65 0.86
CA VAL A 386 -8.15 9.01 1.41
C VAL A 386 -8.46 8.95 2.89
N LEU A 387 -7.50 9.37 3.71
CA LEU A 387 -7.58 9.40 5.16
C LEU A 387 -7.60 10.85 5.66
N ARG A 388 -8.53 11.16 6.56
CA ARG A 388 -8.59 12.44 7.24
C ARG A 388 -8.98 12.28 8.70
N LEU A 389 -8.15 12.82 9.58
CA LEU A 389 -8.42 12.94 11.01
C LEU A 389 -8.90 14.36 11.33
N ARG A 390 -10.01 14.47 12.07
CA ARG A 390 -10.55 15.71 12.61
C ARG A 390 -10.69 15.61 14.12
N THR A 391 -10.60 16.74 14.80
CA THR A 391 -10.63 16.86 16.26
C THR A 391 -11.68 17.91 16.68
N SER A 392 -12.07 17.92 17.96
CA SER A 392 -12.83 19.03 18.53
C SER A 392 -11.97 20.29 18.66
N SER A 393 -12.60 21.45 18.91
CA SER A 393 -11.98 22.77 18.79
C SER A 393 -10.77 23.06 19.69
N ASP A 394 -10.55 22.30 20.75
CA ASP A 394 -9.52 22.60 21.76
C ASP A 394 -8.11 22.11 21.36
N PHE A 395 -8.03 21.17 20.42
CA PHE A 395 -6.79 20.54 20.00
C PHE A 395 -6.83 20.19 18.53
N GLU A 396 -5.67 20.00 17.92
CA GLU A 396 -5.54 19.67 16.52
C GLU A 396 -4.48 18.58 16.29
N PRO A 397 -4.57 17.82 15.18
CA PRO A 397 -3.47 16.97 14.78
C PRO A 397 -2.25 17.83 14.44
N GLY A 398 -1.14 17.55 15.12
CA GLY A 398 0.17 18.11 14.84
C GLY A 398 0.82 17.39 13.66
N ASN A 399 1.90 16.66 13.94
CA ASN A 399 2.55 15.82 12.93
C ASN A 399 1.77 14.55 12.65
N SER A 400 1.93 14.05 11.42
CA SER A 400 1.40 12.76 11.00
C SER A 400 2.52 11.88 10.43
N TYR A 401 2.41 10.59 10.69
CA TYR A 401 3.46 9.60 10.46
C TYR A 401 2.89 8.36 9.78
N GLY A 402 3.62 7.85 8.79
CA GLY A 402 3.28 6.66 8.02
C GLY A 402 3.43 6.89 6.52
N HIS A 403 3.11 5.87 5.74
CA HIS A 403 3.28 5.88 4.28
C HIS A 403 2.04 6.47 3.58
N PHE A 404 2.03 7.78 3.40
CA PHE A 404 0.98 8.51 2.68
C PHE A 404 1.56 9.76 2.00
N PHE A 405 0.78 10.32 1.09
CA PHE A 405 1.08 11.58 0.44
C PHE A 405 0.10 12.65 0.95
N PRO A 406 0.58 13.82 1.39
CA PRO A 406 -0.31 14.93 1.73
C PRO A 406 -1.05 15.41 0.47
N ASP A 407 -2.33 15.73 0.61
CA ASP A 407 -3.11 16.33 -0.46
C ASP A 407 -2.59 17.75 -0.78
N PRO A 408 -2.38 18.10 -2.07
CA PRO A 408 -1.84 19.40 -2.45
C PRO A 408 -2.83 20.56 -2.27
N GLN A 409 -4.14 20.29 -2.24
CA GLN A 409 -5.21 21.28 -2.16
C GLN A 409 -5.82 21.38 -0.76
N TYR A 410 -5.94 20.25 -0.05
CA TYR A 410 -6.62 20.16 1.22
C TYR A 410 -5.67 19.81 2.36
N GLU A 411 -5.51 20.76 3.29
CA GLU A 411 -4.70 20.55 4.49
C GLU A 411 -5.24 19.38 5.32
N LYS A 412 -4.33 18.59 5.90
CA LYS A 412 -4.63 17.44 6.78
C LYS A 412 -5.47 16.33 6.09
N VAL A 413 -5.46 16.28 4.76
CA VAL A 413 -5.92 15.13 3.96
C VAL A 413 -4.71 14.35 3.48
N GLN A 414 -4.81 13.02 3.56
CA GLN A 414 -3.72 12.11 3.21
C GLN A 414 -4.21 11.09 2.17
N HIS A 415 -3.43 10.93 1.11
CA HIS A 415 -3.62 9.92 0.08
C HIS A 415 -2.76 8.71 0.38
N ILE A 416 -3.40 7.55 0.44
CA ILE A 416 -2.76 6.26 0.63
C ILE A 416 -3.04 5.45 -0.64
N ILE A 417 -1.99 5.09 -1.38
CA ILE A 417 -2.16 4.40 -2.66
C ILE A 417 -2.75 3.02 -2.45
N CYS A 418 -2.15 2.26 -1.53
CA CYS A 418 -2.56 0.91 -1.17
C CYS A 418 -2.25 0.68 0.32
N CYS A 419 -3.13 -0.03 1.03
CA CYS A 419 -2.87 -0.46 2.39
C CYS A 419 -3.59 -1.78 2.72
N ASP A 420 -2.96 -2.57 3.59
CA ASP A 420 -3.54 -3.81 4.12
C ASP A 420 -4.23 -3.56 5.48
N SER A 421 -4.75 -4.62 6.09
CA SER A 421 -5.45 -4.54 7.37
C SER A 421 -4.57 -4.18 8.58
N PHE A 422 -3.24 -4.12 8.40
CA PHE A 422 -2.25 -3.87 9.46
C PHE A 422 -1.53 -2.54 9.31
N ALA A 423 -1.57 -1.94 8.12
CA ALA A 423 -1.05 -0.60 7.86
C ALA A 423 -1.57 0.40 8.90
N THR A 424 -0.64 0.96 9.67
CA THR A 424 -0.94 1.82 10.81
C THR A 424 -0.27 3.18 10.63
N TYR A 425 -1.00 4.23 10.96
CA TYR A 425 -0.60 5.62 10.83
C TYR A 425 -0.66 6.30 12.18
N ALA A 426 0.35 7.10 12.51
CA ALA A 426 0.42 7.80 13.78
C ALA A 426 0.17 9.29 13.61
N TYR A 427 -0.46 9.91 14.62
CA TYR A 427 -0.72 11.35 14.68
C TYR A 427 -0.38 11.86 16.06
N ASP A 428 0.32 12.99 16.11
CA ASP A 428 0.46 13.78 17.33
C ASP A 428 -0.73 14.71 17.51
N PHE A 429 -0.94 15.15 18.74
CA PHE A 429 -1.87 16.22 19.07
C PHE A 429 -1.18 17.40 19.73
N ASP A 430 -1.60 18.58 19.31
CA ASP A 430 -1.21 19.85 19.88
C ASP A 430 -2.45 20.60 20.35
N PHE A 431 -2.33 21.32 21.48
CA PHE A 431 -3.39 22.21 21.94
C PHE A 431 -3.47 23.45 21.05
N VAL A 432 -4.69 23.84 20.68
CA VAL A 432 -4.93 25.10 19.96
C VAL A 432 -4.78 26.29 20.90
N HIS A 433 -5.17 26.10 22.17
CA HIS A 433 -5.12 27.12 23.22
C HIS A 433 -4.48 26.58 24.50
N ASN A 434 -3.70 27.42 25.18
CA ASN A 434 -3.01 27.03 26.42
C ASN A 434 -3.98 26.68 27.57
N ASP A 435 -5.21 27.20 27.51
CA ASP A 435 -6.25 26.98 28.51
C ASP A 435 -6.78 25.52 28.52
N GLY A 436 -6.45 24.74 27.49
CA GLY A 436 -6.81 23.32 27.39
C GLY A 436 -8.30 23.07 27.18
N PHE A 437 -8.80 21.95 27.69
CA PHE A 437 -10.20 21.54 27.55
C PHE A 437 -11.12 22.35 28.47
N SER A 438 -12.13 23.00 27.89
CA SER A 438 -13.16 23.70 28.65
C SER A 438 -14.24 22.73 29.18
N ARG A 439 -15.01 23.15 30.20
CA ARG A 439 -16.15 22.36 30.70
C ARG A 439 -17.29 22.18 29.68
N HIS A 440 -17.33 23.01 28.64
CA HIS A 440 -18.35 22.95 27.59
C HIS A 440 -17.92 22.10 26.39
N THR A 441 -16.65 21.70 26.35
CA THR A 441 -16.04 20.94 25.25
C THR A 441 -15.55 19.55 25.69
N ASP A 442 -15.88 19.13 26.92
CA ASP A 442 -15.74 17.75 27.40
C ASP A 442 -16.95 16.92 26.94
N PRO A 443 -16.76 15.82 26.19
CA PRO A 443 -15.50 15.12 25.89
C PRO A 443 -14.78 15.61 24.64
N ALA A 444 -13.45 15.43 24.63
CA ALA A 444 -12.62 15.62 23.45
C ALA A 444 -13.03 14.61 22.36
N VAL A 445 -13.35 15.10 21.17
CA VAL A 445 -13.86 14.25 20.08
C VAL A 445 -12.82 14.11 18.98
N ILE A 446 -12.63 12.89 18.49
CA ILE A 446 -11.83 12.60 17.30
C ILE A 446 -12.73 11.91 16.29
N GLN A 447 -12.72 12.39 15.04
CA GLN A 447 -13.39 11.73 13.93
C GLN A 447 -12.39 11.41 12.83
N ILE A 448 -12.32 10.14 12.47
CA ILE A 448 -11.50 9.63 11.38
C ILE A 448 -12.44 9.24 10.24
N ALA A 449 -12.20 9.82 9.07
CA ALA A 449 -12.85 9.46 7.83
C ALA A 449 -11.85 8.79 6.91
N PHE A 450 -12.16 7.56 6.49
CA PHE A 450 -11.33 6.76 5.60
C PHE A 450 -12.16 6.32 4.42
N GLN A 451 -11.90 6.92 3.26
CA GLN A 451 -12.50 6.52 2.00
C GLN A 451 -11.54 5.58 1.28
N TYR A 452 -12.04 4.49 0.71
CA TYR A 452 -11.18 3.52 0.03
C TYR A 452 -11.95 2.74 -1.04
N SER A 453 -11.21 2.12 -1.94
CA SER A 453 -11.72 1.16 -2.91
C SER A 453 -11.22 -0.24 -2.58
N VAL A 454 -12.07 -1.23 -2.80
CA VAL A 454 -11.74 -2.65 -2.62
C VAL A 454 -12.35 -3.44 -3.78
N ILE A 455 -11.64 -4.48 -4.21
CA ILE A 455 -12.16 -5.43 -5.19
C ILE A 455 -12.79 -6.60 -4.41
N GLU A 456 -14.09 -6.81 -4.58
CA GLU A 456 -14.81 -7.93 -3.96
C GLU A 456 -15.23 -8.94 -5.03
N PRO A 457 -14.99 -10.26 -4.82
CA PRO A 457 -15.51 -11.29 -5.68
C PRO A 457 -17.03 -11.44 -5.46
N VAL A 458 -17.79 -11.46 -6.54
CA VAL A 458 -19.22 -11.73 -6.59
C VAL A 458 -19.42 -13.07 -7.30
N GLU A 459 -20.03 -14.03 -6.62
CA GLU A 459 -20.39 -15.31 -7.23
C GLU A 459 -21.57 -15.13 -8.18
N GLU A 460 -21.38 -15.48 -9.45
CA GLU A 460 -22.49 -15.57 -10.40
C GLU A 460 -23.24 -16.88 -10.16
N THR A 461 -24.46 -16.80 -9.62
CA THR A 461 -25.38 -17.95 -9.61
C THR A 461 -25.89 -18.17 -11.04
N SER A 462 -25.20 -18.99 -11.83
CA SER A 462 -25.72 -19.45 -13.11
C SER A 462 -26.89 -20.42 -12.85
N GLY A 463 -28.07 -20.12 -13.39
CA GLY A 463 -29.28 -20.93 -13.23
C GLY A 463 -29.29 -22.25 -14.01
N ASP A 464 -28.14 -22.76 -14.45
CA ASP A 464 -28.01 -24.01 -15.20
C ASP A 464 -27.22 -25.04 -14.38
N GLU A 465 -27.92 -26.06 -13.86
CA GLU A 465 -27.40 -27.16 -13.02
C GLU A 465 -26.43 -28.12 -13.75
N SER A 466 -25.80 -27.72 -14.85
CA SER A 466 -24.96 -28.60 -15.66
C SER A 466 -23.64 -27.97 -16.07
N GLN A 467 -22.85 -27.53 -15.09
CA GLN A 467 -21.37 -27.65 -15.00
C GLN A 467 -20.88 -26.79 -13.83
N SER A 468 -20.37 -27.43 -12.78
CA SER A 468 -19.96 -26.79 -11.52
C SER A 468 -18.57 -26.16 -11.62
N SER A 469 -18.46 -25.00 -12.27
CA SER A 469 -17.37 -24.06 -12.00
C SER A 469 -17.99 -22.72 -11.60
N ALA A 470 -17.80 -22.31 -10.35
CA ALA A 470 -18.27 -21.00 -9.90
C ALA A 470 -17.53 -19.93 -10.71
N SER A 471 -18.26 -19.15 -11.50
CA SER A 471 -17.70 -18.00 -12.20
C SER A 471 -17.69 -16.81 -11.24
N TYR A 472 -16.52 -16.24 -11.01
CA TYR A 472 -16.36 -15.07 -10.16
C TYR A 472 -16.34 -13.81 -11.02
N LYS A 473 -17.26 -12.88 -10.72
CA LYS A 473 -17.20 -11.51 -11.25
C LYS A 473 -16.59 -10.61 -10.19
N PHE A 474 -15.56 -9.86 -10.53
CA PHE A 474 -15.00 -8.86 -9.62
C PHE A 474 -15.74 -7.55 -9.76
N CYS A 475 -16.16 -6.99 -8.62
CA CYS A 475 -16.76 -5.67 -8.56
C CYS A 475 -15.86 -4.73 -7.75
N LEU A 476 -15.60 -3.55 -8.33
CA LEU A 476 -14.97 -2.46 -7.63
C LEU A 476 -15.99 -1.78 -6.72
N LYS A 477 -15.78 -1.83 -5.41
CA LYS A 477 -16.61 -1.10 -4.44
C LYS A 477 -15.84 0.04 -3.81
N ARG A 478 -16.46 1.22 -3.81
CA ARG A 478 -15.97 2.39 -3.08
C ARG A 478 -16.70 2.50 -1.76
N ARG A 479 -15.99 2.70 -0.66
CA ARG A 479 -16.54 2.70 0.70
C ARG A 479 -16.03 3.89 1.49
N LEU A 480 -16.87 4.38 2.40
CA LEU A 480 -16.54 5.40 3.39
C LEU A 480 -16.67 4.79 4.78
N ARG A 481 -15.55 4.62 5.45
CA ARG A 481 -15.47 4.18 6.83
C ARG A 481 -15.30 5.38 7.74
N LEU A 482 -16.24 5.55 8.67
CA LEU A 482 -16.23 6.63 9.64
C LEU A 482 -16.07 6.05 11.03
N ARG A 483 -15.21 6.69 11.82
CA ARG A 483 -15.08 6.37 13.24
C ARG A 483 -15.00 7.65 14.07
N THR A 484 -15.94 7.80 14.99
CA THR A 484 -15.97 8.92 15.93
C THR A 484 -15.76 8.40 17.35
N LEU A 485 -14.79 8.98 18.06
CA LEU A 485 -14.34 8.56 19.38
C LEU A 485 -14.37 9.75 20.34
N GLN A 486 -14.69 9.47 21.61
CA GLN A 486 -14.72 10.45 22.67
C GLN A 486 -13.70 10.08 23.76
N TYR A 487 -12.82 11.02 24.07
CA TYR A 487 -11.82 10.90 25.12
C TYR A 487 -12.13 11.91 26.21
N ARG A 488 -12.05 11.46 27.47
CA ARG A 488 -12.29 12.35 28.62
C ARG A 488 -10.96 12.96 29.08
N PRO A 489 -10.91 14.26 29.36
CA PRO A 489 -9.76 14.87 30.02
C PRO A 489 -9.49 14.25 31.39
N ALA A 490 -8.22 14.06 31.73
CA ALA A 490 -7.75 13.59 33.02
C ALA A 490 -7.91 14.68 34.08
N ARG A 491 -8.25 14.29 35.31
CA ARG A 491 -8.39 15.25 36.43
C ARG A 491 -7.06 15.61 37.08
N ASN A 492 -6.07 14.73 36.94
CA ASN A 492 -4.74 14.88 37.51
C ASN A 492 -3.72 14.07 36.69
N ILE A 493 -2.45 14.33 36.94
CA ILE A 493 -1.33 13.68 36.23
C ILE A 493 -1.30 12.16 36.48
N SER A 494 -1.70 11.68 37.65
CA SER A 494 -1.74 10.23 37.95
C SER A 494 -2.71 9.50 37.03
N GLU A 495 -3.89 10.07 36.78
CA GLU A 495 -4.88 9.51 35.85
C GLU A 495 -4.34 9.46 34.40
N ILE A 496 -3.47 10.39 34.01
CA ILE A 496 -2.79 10.35 32.70
C ILE A 496 -1.89 9.10 32.66
N TYR A 497 -0.98 8.94 33.63
CA TYR A 497 -0.03 7.83 33.68
C TYR A 497 -0.70 6.45 33.80
N ASP A 498 -1.77 6.34 34.59
CA ASP A 498 -2.54 5.09 34.73
C ASP A 498 -3.25 4.69 33.42
N SER A 499 -3.40 5.63 32.48
CA SER A 499 -4.13 5.47 31.22
C SER A 499 -3.23 5.30 29.99
N VAL A 500 -1.91 5.26 30.17
CA VAL A 500 -0.90 5.19 29.10
C VAL A 500 -0.93 3.83 28.41
N ASP A 501 -0.90 3.86 27.08
CA ASP A 501 -0.62 2.71 26.22
C ASP A 501 0.84 2.76 25.75
N PRO A 502 1.75 1.96 26.33
CA PRO A 502 3.18 2.05 26.06
C PRO A 502 3.54 1.65 24.62
N GLU A 503 2.77 0.77 23.99
CA GLU A 503 3.03 0.34 22.60
C GLU A 503 2.79 1.50 21.63
N VAL A 504 1.72 2.26 21.83
CA VAL A 504 1.39 3.43 21.01
C VAL A 504 2.40 4.55 21.23
N VAL A 505 2.79 4.79 22.49
CA VAL A 505 3.82 5.77 22.82
C VAL A 505 5.12 5.42 22.11
N LEU A 506 5.55 4.16 22.17
CA LEU A 506 6.76 3.69 21.49
C LEU A 506 6.63 3.85 19.96
N HIS A 507 5.49 3.48 19.39
CA HIS A 507 5.23 3.61 17.95
C HIS A 507 5.40 5.06 17.46
N ILE A 508 4.81 6.04 18.16
CA ILE A 508 4.96 7.47 17.83
C ILE A 508 6.41 7.92 18.02
N LEU A 509 7.07 7.53 19.11
CA LEU A 509 8.46 7.91 19.38
C LEU A 509 9.42 7.37 18.32
N VAL A 510 9.23 6.14 17.84
CA VAL A 510 10.04 5.56 16.74
C VAL A 510 9.89 6.40 15.48
N HIS A 511 8.68 6.82 15.13
CA HIS A 511 8.45 7.72 14.00
C HIS A 511 9.09 9.11 14.20
N LYS A 512 9.09 9.65 15.43
CA LYS A 512 9.77 10.92 15.74
C LYS A 512 11.28 10.83 15.61
N VAL A 513 11.88 9.76 16.13
CA VAL A 513 13.34 9.56 16.07
C VAL A 513 13.79 9.35 14.62
N THR A 514 13.04 8.57 13.84
CA THR A 514 13.34 8.37 12.42
C THR A 514 13.26 9.66 11.61
N MET A 515 12.35 10.58 11.94
CA MET A 515 12.30 11.92 11.34
C MET A 515 13.42 12.87 11.80
N PHE A 516 14.02 12.64 12.98
CA PHE A 516 15.03 13.54 13.56
C PHE A 516 16.45 13.34 13.02
N PHE A 517 16.72 12.25 12.29
CA PHE A 517 17.96 12.11 11.53
C PHE A 517 17.98 13.18 10.42
N PRO A 518 18.86 14.19 10.51
CA PRO A 518 18.64 15.47 9.84
C PRO A 518 18.78 15.38 8.33
N TYR A 519 17.74 15.83 7.62
CA TYR A 519 17.75 16.43 6.28
C TYR A 519 18.57 15.72 5.20
N THR A 520 18.02 14.62 4.69
CA THR A 520 17.90 14.28 3.25
C THR A 520 16.90 13.14 2.97
N TYR A 521 16.22 12.59 4.00
CA TYR A 521 15.59 11.28 3.90
C TYR A 521 14.07 11.37 4.07
N SER A 522 13.37 11.03 2.99
CA SER A 522 11.92 10.84 2.96
C SER A 522 11.47 9.72 3.93
N GLN A 523 10.19 9.81 4.31
CA GLN A 523 9.43 9.27 5.46
C GLN A 523 9.40 7.73 5.65
N ALA A 524 10.46 7.02 5.29
CA ALA A 524 10.48 5.57 5.25
C ALA A 524 11.69 5.00 5.98
N LEU A 525 11.56 4.83 7.30
CA LEU A 525 12.52 4.07 8.09
C LEU A 525 11.77 3.15 9.07
N PHE A 526 12.05 1.85 8.88
CA PHE A 526 11.73 0.66 9.67
C PHE A 526 10.42 -0.10 9.43
N PHE A 527 10.65 -1.29 8.87
CA PHE A 527 9.81 -2.48 8.86
C PHE A 527 9.54 -2.96 10.28
N VAL A 528 8.25 -3.16 10.59
CA VAL A 528 7.79 -4.12 11.59
C VAL A 528 6.75 -5.01 10.92
#